data_AF-A0A7C4WEK9-F1
#
_entry.id   AF-A0A7C4WEK9-F1
#
_cell.length_a   1.000
_cell.length_b   1.000
_cell.length_c   1.000
_cell.angle_alpha   90.00
_cell.angle_beta   90.00
_cell.angle_gamma   90.00
#
_symmetry.space_group_name_H-M   'P 1'
#
loop_
_entity.id
_entity.type
_entity.pdbx_description
1 polymer ?
#
loop_
_entity_poly.entity_id
_entity_poly.type
_entity_poly.pdbx_seq_one_letter_code
_entity_poly.pdbx_strand_id
1 'polypeptide(L)'
;MVEAAQELAGKSLICPDGVLGTVAEVLVDPETGRPTHLVWREPVILYQEISIPIAYIEEVDSEGIRLRVRREEIERLPRFVWR
;
A
#
# COMPACT_ATOMS: atom_id res chain seq x y z
N MET A 1 -12.54 -11.16 8.98
CA MET A 1 -12.28 -10.53 7.66
C MET A 1 -10.80 -10.17 7.47
N VAL A 2 -9.88 -10.93 8.09
CA VAL A 2 -8.42 -10.70 7.98
C VAL A 2 -7.82 -11.42 6.75
N GLU A 3 -8.47 -12.50 6.29
CA GLU A 3 -8.05 -13.25 5.09
C GLU A 3 -7.99 -12.37 3.83
N ALA A 4 -9.02 -11.55 3.59
CA ALA A 4 -9.05 -10.66 2.42
C ALA A 4 -7.92 -9.61 2.44
N ALA A 5 -7.42 -9.22 3.62
CA ALA A 5 -6.28 -8.32 3.73
C ALA A 5 -4.96 -9.03 3.39
N GLN A 6 -4.82 -10.31 3.75
CA GLN A 6 -3.65 -11.12 3.37
C GLN A 6 -3.58 -11.39 1.87
N GLU A 7 -4.73 -11.48 1.18
CA GLU A 7 -4.80 -11.63 -0.29
C GLU A 7 -4.24 -10.43 -1.07
N LEU A 8 -4.12 -9.26 -0.42
CA LEU A 8 -3.55 -8.06 -1.03
C LEU A 8 -2.03 -8.01 -0.92
N ALA A 9 -1.44 -8.70 0.05
CA ALA A 9 0.02 -8.75 0.20
C ALA A 9 0.66 -9.40 -1.04
N GLY A 10 1.73 -8.81 -1.54
CA GLY A 10 2.42 -9.24 -2.76
C GLY A 10 1.79 -8.77 -4.07
N LYS A 11 0.59 -8.19 -4.07
CA LYS A 11 0.00 -7.59 -5.29
C LYS A 11 0.77 -6.35 -5.73
N SER A 12 0.77 -6.08 -7.03
CA SER A 12 1.34 -4.86 -7.61
C SER A 12 0.59 -3.61 -7.17
N LEU A 13 1.30 -2.55 -6.80
CA LEU A 13 0.78 -1.20 -6.62
C LEU A 13 1.03 -0.42 -7.90
N ILE A 14 -0.02 0.12 -8.50
CA ILE A 14 0.02 0.78 -9.81
C ILE A 14 -0.52 2.20 -9.65
N CYS A 15 0.33 3.20 -9.81
CA CYS A 15 -0.07 4.59 -9.89
C CYS A 15 -0.43 4.96 -11.34
N PRO A 16 -1.07 6.13 -11.59
CA PRO A 16 -1.36 6.60 -12.95
C PRO A 16 -0.11 6.84 -13.79
N ASP A 17 1.04 7.07 -13.15
CA ASP A 17 2.36 7.24 -13.77
C ASP A 17 3.17 5.93 -13.89
N GLY A 18 2.61 4.80 -13.45
CA GLY A 18 3.19 3.47 -13.62
C GLY A 18 3.27 2.63 -12.35
N VAL A 19 3.97 1.49 -12.43
CA VAL A 19 4.10 0.54 -11.32
C VAL A 19 4.98 1.11 -10.21
N LEU A 20 4.43 1.22 -9.00
CA LEU A 20 5.11 1.67 -7.80
C LEU A 20 5.97 0.56 -7.18
N GLY A 21 5.42 -0.65 -7.07
CA GLY A 21 6.06 -1.79 -6.44
C GLY A 21 5.03 -2.84 -6.04
N THR A 22 5.24 -3.54 -4.93
CA THR A 22 4.29 -4.51 -4.38
C THR A 22 3.87 -4.17 -2.95
N VAL A 23 2.67 -4.60 -2.56
CA VAL A 23 2.20 -4.49 -1.18
C VAL A 23 3.06 -5.37 -0.28
N ALA A 24 3.72 -4.77 0.69
CA ALA A 24 4.48 -5.49 1.72
C ALA A 24 3.55 -6.05 2.79
N GLU A 25 2.59 -5.26 3.25
CA GLU A 25 1.65 -5.62 4.31
C GLU A 25 0.35 -4.81 4.19
N VAL A 26 -0.71 -5.24 4.87
CA VAL A 26 -1.96 -4.48 5.02
C VAL A 26 -2.23 -4.23 6.50
N LEU A 27 -2.32 -2.96 6.87
CA LEU A 27 -2.70 -2.56 8.21
C LEU A 27 -4.22 -2.62 8.35
N VAL A 28 -4.69 -3.25 9.42
CA VAL A 28 -6.10 -3.36 9.76
C VAL A 28 -6.40 -2.57 11.02
N ASP A 29 -7.58 -1.95 11.06
CA ASP A 29 -8.13 -1.36 12.26
C ASP A 29 -8.40 -2.48 13.30
N PRO A 30 -7.85 -2.40 14.52
CA PRO A 30 -7.96 -3.49 15.49
C PRO A 30 -9.38 -3.61 16.09
N GLU A 31 -10.19 -2.56 16.05
CA GLU A 31 -11.54 -2.55 16.60
C GLU A 31 -12.56 -3.11 15.61
N THR A 32 -12.41 -2.73 14.33
CA THR A 32 -13.37 -3.06 13.26
C THR A 32 -12.89 -4.20 12.36
N GLY A 33 -11.60 -4.55 12.40
CA GLY A 33 -10.97 -5.55 11.56
C GLY A 33 -10.91 -5.18 10.07
N ARG A 34 -11.08 -3.91 9.72
CA ARG A 34 -11.13 -3.42 8.34
C ARG A 34 -9.74 -2.95 7.88
N PRO A 35 -9.33 -3.20 6.63
CA PRO A 35 -8.13 -2.59 6.06
C PRO A 35 -8.18 -1.07 6.15
N THR A 36 -7.09 -0.45 6.60
CA THR A 36 -6.97 1.01 6.69
C THR A 36 -5.85 1.54 5.80
N HIS A 37 -4.75 0.80 5.71
CA HIS A 37 -3.59 1.19 4.92
C HIS A 37 -2.91 -0.01 4.27
N LEU A 38 -2.28 0.23 3.13
CA LEU A 38 -1.36 -0.68 2.46
C LEU A 38 0.07 -0.21 2.76
N VAL A 39 0.95 -1.12 3.14
CA VAL A 39 2.37 -0.81 3.35
C VAL A 39 3.13 -1.10 2.07
N TRP A 40 3.88 -0.11 1.59
CA TRP A 40 4.84 -0.28 0.49
C TRP A 40 6.26 -0.10 1.02
N ARG A 41 7.18 -0.97 0.60
CA ARG A 41 8.61 -0.87 0.90
C ARG A 41 9.34 -0.22 -0.26
N GLU A 42 9.86 0.98 -0.02
CA GLU A 42 10.67 1.67 -1.02
C GLU A 42 12.05 1.00 -1.15
N PRO A 43 12.53 0.67 -2.36
CA PRO A 43 13.78 -0.08 -2.59
C PRO A 43 15.07 0.73 -2.39
N VAL A 44 15.05 1.81 -1.61
CA VAL A 44 16.23 2.62 -1.30
C VAL A 44 17.14 1.94 -0.26
N ILE A 45 18.41 2.40 -0.16
CA ILE A 45 19.47 1.82 0.70
C ILE A 45 19.04 1.71 2.18
N LEU A 46 18.15 2.60 2.64
CA LEU A 46 17.45 2.45 3.92
C LEU A 46 16.02 2.01 3.64
N TYR A 47 15.72 0.73 3.81
CA TYR A 47 14.36 0.20 3.71
C TYR A 47 13.40 1.06 4.54
N GLN A 48 12.56 1.83 3.86
CA GLN A 48 11.56 2.69 4.48
C GLN A 48 10.17 2.19 4.07
N GLU A 49 9.30 2.09 5.06
CA GLU A 49 7.92 1.67 4.87
C GLU A 49 7.04 2.91 4.76
N ILE A 50 6.28 2.99 3.67
CA ILE A 50 5.31 4.04 3.41
C ILE A 50 3.93 3.44 3.60
N SER A 51 3.12 4.09 4.44
CA SER A 51 1.74 3.68 4.71
C SER A 51 0.80 4.43 3.77
N ILE A 52 0.22 3.70 2.81
CA ILE A 52 -0.67 4.22 1.77
C ILE A 52 -2.11 4.04 2.24
N PRO A 53 -2.90 5.12 2.41
CA PRO A 53 -4.30 5.00 2.83
C PRO A 53 -5.11 4.20 1.81
N ILE A 54 -6.01 3.32 2.27
CA ILE A 54 -6.92 2.60 1.36
C ILE A 54 -7.82 3.55 0.55
N ALA A 55 -8.01 4.77 1.04
CA ALA A 55 -8.70 5.84 0.33
C ALA A 55 -8.00 6.25 -0.98
N TYR A 56 -6.76 5.86 -1.21
CA TYR A 56 -6.06 6.11 -2.48
C TYR A 56 -6.31 5.03 -3.52
N ILE A 57 -6.89 3.90 -3.12
CA ILE A 57 -7.25 2.82 -4.03
C ILE A 57 -8.40 3.29 -4.91
N GLU A 58 -8.20 3.18 -6.22
CA GLU A 58 -9.22 3.40 -7.24
C GLU A 58 -9.91 2.08 -7.58
N GLU A 59 -9.13 1.03 -7.80
CA GLU A 59 -9.62 -0.28 -8.20
C GLU A 59 -8.66 -1.39 -7.74
N VAL A 60 -9.20 -2.59 -7.50
CA VAL A 60 -8.41 -3.80 -7.26
C VAL A 60 -8.83 -4.84 -8.30
N ASP A 61 -7.88 -5.27 -9.14
CA ASP A 61 -8.12 -6.21 -10.23
C ASP A 61 -7.09 -7.37 -10.20
N SER A 62 -7.04 -8.15 -11.29
CA SER A 62 -6.11 -9.26 -11.44
C SER A 62 -4.66 -8.81 -11.63
N GLU A 63 -4.41 -7.60 -12.14
CA GLU A 63 -3.07 -7.05 -12.33
C GLU A 63 -2.49 -6.48 -11.03
N GLY A 64 -3.36 -5.95 -10.16
CA GLY A 64 -2.96 -5.48 -8.84
C GLY A 64 -3.96 -4.48 -8.23
N ILE A 65 -3.40 -3.49 -7.54
CA ILE A 65 -4.12 -2.41 -6.86
C ILE A 65 -3.78 -1.11 -7.59
N ARG A 66 -4.78 -0.52 -8.24
CA ARG A 66 -4.66 0.79 -8.89
C ARG A 66 -4.89 1.89 -7.88
N LEU A 67 -3.98 2.86 -7.85
CA LEU A 67 -4.05 4.04 -7.02
C LEU A 67 -4.47 5.23 -7.90
N ARG A 68 -5.35 6.08 -7.36
CA ARG A 68 -5.78 7.32 -8.05
C ARG A 68 -4.75 8.45 -8.01
N VAL A 69 -3.67 8.27 -7.24
CA VAL A 69 -2.63 9.29 -7.02
C VAL A 69 -1.31 8.88 -7.65
N ARG A 70 -0.49 9.85 -8.03
CA ARG A 70 0.84 9.61 -8.61
C ARG A 70 1.86 9.25 -7.54
N ARG A 71 2.96 8.62 -7.95
CA ARG A 71 4.08 8.26 -7.07
C ARG A 71 4.56 9.42 -6.19
N GLU A 72 4.65 10.64 -6.71
CA GLU A 72 5.15 11.78 -5.93
C GLU A 72 4.26 12.14 -4.73
N GLU A 73 2.95 11.85 -4.81
CA GLU A 73 2.05 12.07 -3.67
C GLU A 73 2.21 10.98 -2.61
N ILE A 74 2.58 9.75 -3.03
CA ILE A 74 2.88 8.64 -2.12
C ILE A 74 4.18 8.91 -1.36
N GLU A 75 5.22 9.40 -2.03
CA GLU A 75 6.53 9.70 -1.42
C GLU A 75 6.46 10.80 -0.35
N ARG A 76 5.40 11.62 -0.36
CA ARG A 76 5.12 12.65 0.65
C ARG A 76 4.39 12.13 1.88
N LEU A 77 3.91 10.89 1.84
CA LEU A 77 3.22 10.30 2.98
C LEU A 77 4.19 10.05 4.13
N PRO A 78 3.68 9.97 5.38
CA PRO A 78 4.50 9.63 6.53
C PRO A 78 5.25 8.31 6.30
N ARG A 79 6.57 8.38 6.49
CA ARG A 79 7.49 7.25 6.41
C ARG A 79 7.62 6.68 7.82
N PHE A 80 7.42 5.39 7.95
CA PHE A 80 7.56 4.71 9.22
C PHE A 80 8.88 3.92 9.21
N VAL A 81 9.65 4.09 10.27
CA VAL A 81 10.76 3.21 10.60
C VAL A 81 10.24 2.30 11.69
N TRP A 82 10.02 1.03 11.39
CA TRP A 82 9.72 0.07 12.44
C TRP A 82 10.96 -0.04 13.33
N ARG A 83 10.85 0.40 14.59
CA ARG A 83 11.85 0.21 15.64
C ARG A 83 11.24 -0.66 16.73
#